data_AF-A0A0B1TR60-F1
#
_entry.id   AF-A0A0B1TR60-F1
#
_cell.length_a   1.000
_cell.length_b   1.000
_cell.length_c   1.000
_cell.angle_alpha   90.00
_cell.angle_beta   90.00
_cell.angle_gamma   90.00
#
_symmetry.space_group_name_H-M   'P 1'
#
loop_
_entity.id
_entity.type
_entity.pdbx_description
1 polymer ?
#
loop_
_entity_poly.entity_id
_entity_poly.type
_entity_poly.pdbx_seq_one_letter_code
_entity_poly.pdbx_strand_id
1 'polypeptide(L)'
;MISTLRSVRHISTSTALRALTAEQIFAREDKYGCHNYHPLPVALAKGKGVFVWDVAGKRYYDFLASYSAVNQGHCHPRILLVNTISLHSKCKAALNCSVVPKPPTLNPQAGNLETSNAG
;
A
#
# COMPACT_ATOMS: atom_id res chain seq x y z
N MET A 1 40.30 0.35 -37.35
CA MET A 1 40.43 -0.01 -35.92
C MET A 1 40.37 1.31 -35.17
N ILE A 2 39.32 1.69 -34.44
CA ILE A 2 38.93 1.18 -33.12
C ILE A 2 37.48 1.62 -32.86
N SER A 3 36.63 0.68 -32.47
CA SER A 3 35.25 0.87 -32.04
C SER A 3 35.24 1.33 -30.58
N THR A 4 34.69 2.51 -30.30
CA THR A 4 34.54 3.00 -28.92
C THR A 4 33.32 2.33 -28.29
N LEU A 5 33.55 1.19 -27.62
CA LEU A 5 32.55 0.52 -26.79
C LEU A 5 32.25 1.41 -25.58
N ARG A 6 31.11 2.12 -25.63
CA ARG A 6 30.51 2.80 -24.49
C ARG A 6 30.09 1.73 -23.49
N SER A 7 30.88 1.55 -22.44
CA SER A 7 30.57 0.67 -21.31
C SER A 7 29.22 1.05 -20.70
N VAL A 8 28.20 0.26 -21.02
CA VAL A 8 26.87 0.36 -20.40
C VAL A 8 27.03 -0.15 -18.98
N ARG A 9 27.03 0.77 -18.01
CA ARG A 9 26.96 0.40 -16.60
C ARG A 9 25.63 -0.33 -16.38
N HIS A 10 25.71 -1.60 -16.06
CA HIS A 10 24.58 -2.37 -15.56
C HIS A 10 24.05 -1.68 -14.29
N ILE A 11 22.89 -1.04 -14.39
CA ILE A 11 22.11 -0.64 -13.21
C ILE A 11 21.58 -1.95 -12.62
N SER A 12 22.22 -2.43 -11.56
CA SER A 12 21.75 -3.58 -10.80
C SER A 12 20.43 -3.21 -10.13
N THR A 13 19.32 -3.62 -10.74
CA THR A 13 17.95 -3.48 -10.22
C THR A 13 17.72 -4.48 -9.08
N SER A 14 18.48 -4.36 -7.99
CA SER A 14 18.20 -5.07 -6.74
C SER A 14 17.19 -4.29 -5.91
N THR A 15 15.97 -4.12 -6.42
CA THR A 15 14.82 -3.64 -5.64
C THR A 15 14.18 -4.84 -4.92
N ALA A 16 14.95 -5.51 -4.08
CA ALA A 16 14.34 -6.27 -2.99
C ALA A 16 13.80 -5.22 -2.01
N LEU A 17 12.47 -5.11 -1.88
CA LEU A 17 11.83 -4.25 -0.90
C LEU A 17 12.48 -4.53 0.48
N ARG A 18 13.24 -3.57 1.01
CA ARG A 18 13.84 -3.69 2.34
C ARG A 18 12.72 -3.70 3.38
N ALA A 19 12.29 -4.89 3.80
CA ALA A 19 11.43 -5.03 4.96
C ALA A 19 12.21 -4.56 6.19
N LEU A 20 11.66 -3.58 6.91
CA LEU A 20 12.26 -3.04 8.13
C LEU A 20 11.84 -3.90 9.31
N THR A 21 12.72 -4.03 10.31
CA THR A 21 12.34 -4.62 11.60
C THR A 21 11.50 -3.63 12.41
N ALA A 22 10.79 -4.13 13.43
CA ALA A 22 9.99 -3.28 14.32
C ALA A 22 10.87 -2.22 15.02
N GLU A 23 12.06 -2.60 15.47
CA GLU A 23 13.02 -1.72 16.15
C GLU A 23 13.49 -0.59 15.21
N GLN A 24 13.74 -0.92 13.93
CA GLN A 24 14.10 0.08 12.93
C GLN A 24 12.96 1.07 12.66
N ILE A 25 11.70 0.63 12.76
CA ILE A 25 10.53 1.48 12.61
C ILE A 25 10.39 2.39 13.83
N PHE A 26 10.48 1.84 15.05
CA PHE A 26 10.40 2.63 16.28
C PHE A 26 11.52 3.67 16.38
N ALA A 27 12.75 3.30 16.03
CA ALA A 27 13.88 4.25 16.01
C ALA A 27 13.69 5.37 14.97
N ARG A 28 12.98 5.13 13.86
CA ARG A 28 12.64 6.16 12.88
C ARG A 28 11.52 7.06 13.37
N GLU A 29 10.49 6.49 13.98
CA GLU A 29 9.40 7.25 14.59
C GLU A 29 9.92 8.14 15.73
N ASP A 30 10.81 7.63 16.58
CA ASP A 30 11.46 8.40 17.65
C ASP A 30 12.32 9.56 17.11
N LYS A 31 13.04 9.32 16.01
CA LYS A 31 13.93 10.32 15.41
C LYS A 31 13.20 11.42 14.63
N TYR A 32 12.13 11.07 13.92
CA TYR A 32 11.48 11.95 12.94
C TYR A 32 10.03 12.33 13.30
N GLY A 33 9.38 11.58 14.18
CA GLY A 33 8.04 11.86 14.67
C GLY A 33 8.03 12.82 15.87
N CYS A 34 6.89 13.44 16.12
CA CYS A 34 6.67 14.23 17.33
C CYS A 34 6.23 13.30 18.48
N HIS A 35 6.80 13.49 19.68
CA HIS A 35 6.54 12.64 20.85
C HIS A 35 5.25 13.01 21.60
N ASN A 36 4.11 13.03 20.89
CA ASN A 36 2.80 13.36 21.46
C ASN A 36 1.90 12.15 21.73
N TYR A 37 2.33 10.95 21.32
CA TYR A 37 1.65 9.69 21.60
C TYR A 37 2.56 8.75 22.39
N HIS A 38 1.93 7.83 23.13
CA HIS A 38 2.60 6.70 23.74
C HIS A 38 2.03 5.39 23.15
N PRO A 39 2.45 5.00 21.94
CA PRO A 39 1.88 3.86 21.23
C PRO A 39 2.29 2.54 21.89
N LEU A 40 1.46 1.51 21.70
CA LEU A 40 1.84 0.14 22.02
C LEU A 40 3.03 -0.28 21.14
N PRO A 41 3.97 -1.11 21.62
CA PRO A 41 5.17 -1.51 20.89
C PRO A 41 4.86 -2.56 19.81
N VAL A 42 4.04 -2.18 18.83
CA VAL A 42 3.63 -3.02 17.70
C VAL A 42 3.69 -2.19 16.41
N ALA A 43 4.45 -2.69 15.43
CA ALA A 43 4.56 -2.06 14.12
C ALA A 43 3.67 -2.80 13.11
N LEU A 44 2.50 -2.25 12.78
CA LEU A 44 1.53 -2.84 11.87
C LEU A 44 1.90 -2.60 10.39
N ALA A 45 1.83 -3.64 9.56
CA ALA A 45 2.14 -3.59 8.12
C ALA A 45 0.92 -3.77 7.21
N LYS A 46 -0.13 -4.46 7.69
CA LYS A 46 -1.30 -4.81 6.87
C LYS A 46 -2.55 -4.90 7.73
N GLY A 47 -3.69 -4.51 7.17
CA GLY A 47 -5.02 -4.75 7.72
C GLY A 47 -5.98 -5.34 6.68
N LYS A 48 -6.89 -6.23 7.10
CA LYS A 48 -7.96 -6.78 6.26
C LYS A 48 -9.10 -7.28 7.13
N GLY A 49 -10.28 -6.68 6.98
CA GLY A 49 -11.45 -6.98 7.81
C GLY A 49 -11.15 -6.68 9.28
N VAL A 50 -11.37 -7.67 10.15
CA VAL A 50 -11.12 -7.56 11.61
C VAL A 50 -9.66 -7.82 12.01
N PHE A 51 -8.81 -8.18 11.06
CA PHE A 51 -7.44 -8.61 11.33
C PHE A 51 -6.41 -7.57 10.92
N VAL A 52 -5.34 -7.49 11.70
CA VAL A 52 -4.12 -6.75 11.38
C VAL A 52 -2.90 -7.66 11.51
N TRP A 53 -1.84 -7.34 10.78
CA TRP A 53 -0.56 -8.05 10.80
C TRP A 53 0.56 -7.07 11.09
N ASP A 54 1.48 -7.48 11.95
CA ASP A 54 2.72 -6.73 12.18
C ASP A 54 3.76 -6.97 11.06
N VAL A 55 4.86 -6.24 11.12
CA VAL A 55 6.00 -6.38 10.19
C VAL A 55 6.67 -7.75 10.22
N ALA A 56 6.50 -8.50 11.31
CA ALA A 56 6.98 -9.87 11.47
C ALA A 56 5.96 -10.92 10.95
N GLY A 57 4.78 -10.47 10.49
CA GLY A 57 3.73 -11.32 9.95
C GLY A 57 2.80 -11.94 10.99
N LYS A 58 2.94 -11.61 12.28
CA LYS A 58 2.01 -12.10 13.31
C LYS A 58 0.66 -11.40 13.17
N ARG A 59 -0.40 -12.19 13.25
CA ARG A 59 -1.79 -11.75 13.06
C ARG A 59 -2.46 -11.46 14.40
N TYR A 60 -3.20 -10.37 14.46
CA TYR A 60 -3.96 -9.93 15.64
C TYR A 60 -5.39 -9.60 15.23
N TYR A 61 -6.31 -9.70 16.20
CA TYR A 61 -7.63 -9.10 16.09
C TYR A 61 -7.54 -7.62 16.49
N ASP A 62 -8.13 -6.74 15.70
CA ASP A 62 -8.26 -5.32 16.05
C ASP A 62 -9.55 -5.08 16.84
N PHE A 63 -9.41 -4.87 18.15
CA PHE A 63 -10.50 -4.54 19.07
C PHE A 63 -10.65 -3.02 19.31
N LEU A 64 -9.78 -2.20 18.72
CA LEU A 64 -9.87 -0.74 18.79
C LEU A 64 -10.70 -0.18 17.61
N ALA A 65 -10.61 -0.84 16.45
CA ALA A 65 -11.22 -0.40 15.20
C ALA A 65 -10.88 1.05 14.83
N SER A 66 -9.63 1.47 15.09
CA SER A 66 -9.14 2.85 14.94
C SER A 66 -10.11 3.90 15.47
N TYR A 67 -10.56 3.75 16.73
CA TYR A 67 -11.57 4.61 17.34
C TYR A 67 -12.88 4.66 16.53
N SER A 68 -13.40 3.49 16.13
CA SER A 68 -14.60 3.31 15.29
C SER A 68 -14.51 3.82 13.84
N ALA A 69 -13.34 4.27 13.38
CA ALA A 69 -13.16 4.72 11.99
C ALA A 69 -13.25 3.57 10.97
N VAL A 70 -12.94 2.34 11.38
CA VAL A 70 -12.93 1.16 10.50
C VAL A 70 -14.01 0.14 10.87
N ASN A 71 -15.22 0.61 11.17
CA ASN A 71 -16.36 -0.26 11.50
C ASN A 71 -16.71 -1.29 10.41
N GLN A 72 -16.47 -0.97 9.14
CA GLN A 72 -16.67 -1.90 8.02
C GLN A 72 -15.50 -2.88 7.85
N GLY A 73 -14.47 -2.78 8.70
CA GLY A 73 -13.23 -3.53 8.63
C GLY A 73 -12.17 -2.85 7.77
N HIS A 74 -10.91 -3.16 8.09
CA HIS A 74 -9.73 -2.67 7.36
C HIS A 74 -9.80 -3.04 5.89
N CYS A 75 -9.44 -2.09 5.02
CA CYS A 75 -9.31 -2.30 3.56
C CYS A 75 -10.55 -2.94 2.92
N HIS A 76 -11.75 -2.49 3.30
CA HIS A 76 -12.99 -3.03 2.73
C HIS A 76 -13.05 -2.81 1.20
N PRO A 77 -13.24 -3.88 0.39
CA PRO A 77 -13.03 -3.86 -1.06
C PRO A 77 -13.92 -2.86 -1.80
N ARG A 78 -15.17 -2.68 -1.34
CA ARG A 78 -16.09 -1.68 -1.92
C ARG A 78 -15.64 -0.24 -1.68
N ILE A 79 -15.09 0.05 -0.49
CA ILE A 79 -14.64 1.41 -0.14
C ILE A 79 -13.36 1.73 -0.93
N LEU A 80 -12.44 0.76 -0.99
CA LEU A 80 -11.25 0.87 -1.81
C LEU A 80 -11.61 1.11 -3.28
N LEU A 81 -12.57 0.35 -3.83
CA LEU A 81 -12.98 0.53 -5.22
C LEU A 81 -13.47 1.96 -5.50
N VAL A 82 -14.40 2.47 -4.68
CA VAL A 82 -14.97 3.80 -4.88
C VAL A 82 -13.89 4.87 -4.81
N ASN A 83 -12.97 4.77 -3.86
CA ASN A 83 -11.82 5.68 -3.76
C ASN A 83 -10.93 5.59 -5.00
N THR A 84 -10.61 4.39 -5.47
CA THR A 84 -9.79 4.18 -6.68
C THR A 84 -10.47 4.76 -7.93
N ILE A 85 -11.77 4.51 -8.14
CA ILE A 85 -12.52 5.06 -9.29
C ILE A 85 -12.57 6.59 -9.21
N SER A 86 -12.85 7.15 -8.04
CA SER A 86 -12.94 8.61 -7.85
C SER A 86 -11.59 9.28 -8.12
N LEU A 87 -10.51 8.73 -7.56
CA LEU A 87 -9.15 9.23 -7.81
C LEU A 87 -8.75 9.09 -9.27
N HIS A 88 -9.02 7.93 -9.90
CA HIS A 88 -8.75 7.72 -11.32
C HIS A 88 -9.46 8.76 -12.19
N SER A 89 -10.75 9.00 -11.93
CA SER A 89 -11.55 9.98 -12.69
C SER A 89 -10.99 11.40 -12.54
N LYS A 90 -10.58 11.78 -11.33
CA LYS A 90 -9.93 13.08 -11.07
C LYS A 90 -8.57 13.19 -11.76
N CYS A 91 -7.72 12.16 -11.67
CA CYS A 91 -6.40 12.14 -12.31
C CYS A 91 -6.51 12.23 -13.83
N LYS A 92 -7.45 11.50 -14.44
CA LYS A 92 -7.69 11.55 -15.88
C LYS A 92 -8.11 12.95 -16.34
N ALA A 93 -9.00 13.61 -15.58
CA ALA A 93 -9.41 14.98 -15.85
C ALA A 93 -8.27 16.00 -15.66
N ALA A 94 -7.47 15.86 -14.60
CA ALA A 94 -6.43 16.82 -14.26
C ALA A 94 -5.18 16.72 -15.15
N LEU A 95 -4.82 15.52 -15.62
CA LEU A 95 -3.56 15.28 -16.31
C LEU A 95 -3.69 15.16 -17.84
N ASN A 96 -4.92 15.18 -18.40
CA ASN A 96 -5.22 14.84 -19.80
C ASN A 96 -4.44 13.59 -20.28
N CYS A 97 -4.24 12.64 -19.37
CA CYS A 97 -3.35 11.50 -19.59
C CYS A 97 -4.17 10.33 -20.10
N SER A 98 -3.87 9.88 -21.32
CA SER A 98 -4.55 8.72 -21.92
C SER A 98 -4.08 7.37 -21.35
N VAL A 99 -3.02 7.39 -20.53
CA VAL A 99 -2.33 6.18 -20.03
C VAL A 99 -2.89 5.71 -18.68
N VAL A 100 -3.94 6.35 -18.14
CA VAL A 100 -4.48 5.91 -16.83
C VAL A 100 -5.15 4.54 -17.01
N PRO A 101 -4.67 3.48 -16.32
CA PRO A 101 -5.17 2.11 -16.51
C PRO A 101 -6.60 1.96 -16.01
N LYS A 102 -7.42 1.19 -16.74
CA LYS A 102 -8.85 1.00 -16.46
C LYS A 102 -9.08 0.68 -14.98
N PRO A 103 -10.04 1.35 -14.31
CA PRO A 103 -10.29 1.09 -12.89
C PRO A 103 -10.72 -0.36 -12.69
N PRO A 104 -10.37 -0.98 -11.54
CA PRO A 104 -10.83 -2.31 -11.20
C PRO A 104 -12.36 -2.36 -11.12
N THR A 105 -12.96 -3.53 -11.28
CA THR A 105 -14.41 -3.73 -11.16
C THR A 105 -14.71 -4.66 -9.99
N LEU A 106 -15.81 -4.40 -9.27
CA LEU A 106 -16.28 -5.32 -8.24
C LEU A 106 -16.92 -6.52 -8.94
N ASN A 107 -16.47 -7.73 -8.59
CA ASN A 107 -17.22 -8.93 -8.91
C ASN A 107 -18.44 -9.03 -7.97
N PRO A 108 -19.68 -8.99 -8.48
CA PRO A 108 -20.89 -9.04 -7.65
C PRO A 108 -21.03 -10.35 -6.84
N GLN A 109 -20.38 -11.44 -7.29
CA GLN A 109 -20.53 -12.77 -6.69
C GLN A 109 -19.44 -13.12 -5.67
N ALA A 110 -18.30 -12.43 -5.67
CA ALA A 110 -17.13 -12.83 -4.87
C ALA A 110 -16.64 -11.74 -3.87
N GLY A 111 -17.25 -10.54 -3.88
CA GLY A 111 -16.95 -9.48 -2.91
C GLY A 111 -15.50 -8.99 -2.94
N ASN A 112 -14.74 -9.34 -3.97
CA ASN A 112 -13.34 -9.03 -4.19
C ASN A 112 -13.17 -8.13 -5.43
N LEU A 113 -12.05 -7.41 -5.46
CA LEU A 113 -11.66 -6.53 -6.56
C LEU A 113 -10.98 -7.37 -7.64
N GLU A 114 -11.50 -7.32 -8.87
CA GLU A 114 -10.84 -7.90 -10.04
C GLU A 114 -10.21 -6.77 -10.86
N THR A 115 -8.91 -6.86 -11.11
CA THR A 115 -8.23 -6.00 -12.07
C THR A 115 -8.43 -6.59 -13.46
N SER A 116 -9.22 -5.93 -14.32
CA SER A 116 -9.29 -6.34 -15.72
C SER A 116 -7.90 -6.19 -16.33
N ASN A 117 -7.26 -7.30 -16.74
CA ASN A 117 -6.01 -7.24 -17.48
C ASN A 117 -6.22 -6.34 -18.71
N ALA A 118 -5.35 -5.34 -18.86
CA ALA A 118 -5.26 -4.58 -20.09
C ALA A 118 -4.84 -5.55 -21.20
N GLY A 119 -5.75 -5.80 -22.13
CA GLY A 119 -5.43 -6.30 -23.48
C GLY A 119 -5.07 -5.13 -24.38
#